data_AF-A0A0C3MKE5-F1
#
_entry.id   AF-A0A0C3MKE5-F1
#
_cell.length_a   1.000
_cell.length_b   1.000
_cell.length_c   1.000
_cell.angle_alpha   90.00
_cell.angle_beta   90.00
_cell.angle_gamma   90.00
#
_symmetry.space_group_name_H-M   'P 1'
#
loop_
_entity.id
_entity.type
_entity.pdbx_description
1 polymer ?
#
loop_
_entity_poly.entity_id
_entity_poly.type
_entity_poly.pdbx_seq_one_letter_code
_entity_poly.pdbx_strand_id
1 'polypeptide(L)'
;MEGVGKVRWAFDQHDIANSFASDGTSPSTTSESNSTSTIAFVNNQLISHGFVRAPGLPLESLSAKDQDTAAKCLMGMLGQRMDDVARADENATKLRTLTYDYERLSSFNKAMEDKVVHAEREAELFRSKMNAASKQQAAAESAHKQTTTQLTKVRNDLQYARSSAQLEIKRKEKEVEKILEKWTKICNEQARLGSVGTGMACANLAILAGEKGPLGESLLERAMSDLESSRARLLEENNAFRDVVLSAARGLQSLVNELDPSVTEPPPLLTAAQLFASQATGPTATVASLYDSSSHALTAHLKMKDMMATVRQRVEEMEVKMAERTALKEKERMLEQEMEERKAAMRELDVVRGVVEELKDEIARQTMSSEEQKNAFEKLLSDEDFLQGLAKKAAAQAKGNESTCAAQLMPLSK
;
A
#
# COMPACT_ATOMS: atom_id res chain seq x y z
N MET A 1 -4.37 9.04 -14.70
CA MET A 1 -5.53 8.47 -15.41
C MET A 1 -5.28 8.63 -16.89
N GLU A 2 -4.73 7.60 -17.52
CA GLU A 2 -4.75 7.32 -18.97
C GLU A 2 -3.70 6.23 -19.23
N GLY A 3 -4.09 5.16 -19.92
CA GLY A 3 -3.21 4.03 -20.21
C GLY A 3 -3.88 2.67 -20.08
N VAL A 4 -5.12 2.51 -20.58
CA VAL A 4 -5.69 1.17 -20.76
C VAL A 4 -5.08 0.59 -22.03
N GLY A 5 -4.08 -0.28 -21.84
CA GLY A 5 -3.42 -1.04 -22.90
C GLY A 5 -4.43 -1.89 -23.66
N LYS A 6 -4.51 -1.68 -24.97
CA LYS A 6 -5.38 -2.40 -25.89
C LYS A 6 -4.76 -3.78 -26.17
N VAL A 7 -5.26 -4.81 -25.49
CA VAL A 7 -4.86 -6.20 -25.74
C VAL A 7 -5.48 -6.66 -27.07
N ARG A 8 -4.63 -6.89 -28.07
CA ARG A 8 -5.01 -7.33 -29.41
C ARG A 8 -4.88 -8.86 -29.44
N TRP A 9 -6.01 -9.55 -29.26
CA TRP A 9 -6.10 -10.99 -29.49
C TRP A 9 -6.25 -11.24 -31.00
N ALA A 10 -5.15 -11.53 -31.68
CA ALA A 10 -5.17 -12.04 -33.03
C ALA A 10 -4.94 -13.56 -32.95
N PHE A 11 -6.03 -14.32 -32.98
CA PHE A 11 -5.99 -15.75 -33.30
C PHE A 11 -6.01 -15.84 -34.83
N ASP A 12 -4.84 -15.92 -35.45
CA ASP A 12 -4.72 -16.36 -36.84
C ASP A 12 -4.89 -17.89 -36.84
N GLN A 13 -6.06 -18.33 -37.30
CA GLN A 13 -6.37 -19.73 -37.51
C GLN A 13 -6.65 -19.91 -39.00
N HIS A 14 -5.58 -19.85 -39.79
CA HIS A 14 -5.55 -20.30 -41.17
C HIS A 14 -4.49 -21.41 -41.28
N ASP A 15 -4.83 -22.43 -42.06
CA ASP A 15 -3.95 -23.49 -42.60
C ASP A 15 -3.70 -24.75 -41.77
N ILE A 16 -4.74 -25.56 -41.56
CA ILE A 16 -4.61 -27.04 -41.58
C ILE A 16 -5.85 -27.64 -42.28
N ALA A 17 -5.96 -27.44 -43.59
CA ALA A 17 -6.90 -28.17 -44.42
C ALA A 17 -6.36 -28.26 -45.85
N ASN A 18 -5.36 -29.11 -46.05
CA ASN A 18 -5.09 -29.85 -47.29
C ASN A 18 -3.64 -30.36 -47.31
N SER A 19 -3.41 -31.54 -46.77
CA SER A 19 -2.35 -32.40 -47.28
C SER A 19 -2.69 -33.86 -47.00
N PHE A 20 -3.68 -34.35 -47.74
CA PHE A 20 -3.81 -35.78 -48.01
C PHE A 20 -4.05 -35.93 -49.52
N ALA A 21 -3.10 -35.43 -50.30
CA ALA A 21 -2.96 -35.82 -51.69
C ALA A 21 -2.35 -37.23 -51.69
N SER A 22 -3.25 -38.22 -51.69
CA SER A 22 -2.91 -39.62 -51.88
C SER A 22 -2.25 -39.82 -53.23
N ASP A 23 -1.13 -40.52 -53.17
CA ASP A 23 -0.36 -41.09 -54.25
C ASP A 23 -1.24 -41.72 -55.34
N GLY A 24 -1.02 -41.27 -56.58
CA GLY A 24 -1.55 -41.90 -57.78
C GLY A 24 -0.68 -43.09 -58.16
N THR A 25 -1.03 -44.29 -57.71
CA THR A 25 -0.49 -45.53 -58.27
C THR A 25 -1.62 -46.43 -58.73
N SER A 26 -1.85 -46.47 -60.05
CA SER A 26 -2.65 -47.49 -60.71
C SER A 26 -1.85 -48.79 -60.84
N PRO A 27 -2.43 -49.94 -60.46
CA PRO A 27 -2.22 -51.16 -61.21
C PRO A 27 -3.55 -51.74 -61.68
N SER A 28 -3.75 -51.72 -62.99
CA SER A 28 -4.79 -52.48 -63.69
C SER A 28 -4.36 -53.93 -63.85
N THR A 29 -5.12 -54.90 -63.32
CA THR A 29 -5.61 -56.14 -64.00
C THR A 29 -6.26 -57.15 -63.03
N THR A 30 -7.28 -57.87 -63.54
CA THR A 30 -8.06 -59.00 -62.95
C THR A 30 -9.25 -58.66 -62.04
N SER A 31 -10.40 -58.43 -62.68
CA SER A 31 -11.73 -58.25 -62.12
C SER A 31 -12.47 -59.59 -62.10
N GLU A 32 -12.70 -60.16 -60.92
CA GLU A 32 -13.92 -60.93 -60.55
C GLU A 32 -13.85 -61.53 -59.12
N SER A 33 -12.67 -61.65 -58.50
CA SER A 33 -12.51 -62.21 -57.13
C SER A 33 -12.37 -61.18 -56.00
N ASN A 34 -12.39 -59.88 -56.30
CA ASN A 34 -12.15 -58.80 -55.31
C ASN A 34 -13.44 -58.22 -54.70
N SER A 35 -14.61 -58.45 -55.28
CA SER A 35 -15.86 -57.85 -54.81
C SER A 35 -16.34 -58.45 -53.48
N THR A 36 -16.14 -59.75 -53.27
CA THR A 36 -16.55 -60.45 -52.04
C THR A 36 -15.72 -59.99 -50.82
N SER A 37 -14.43 -59.71 -51.00
CA SER A 37 -13.55 -59.25 -49.92
C SER A 37 -13.85 -57.80 -49.51
N THR A 38 -14.21 -56.92 -50.46
CA THR A 38 -14.66 -55.56 -50.17
C THR A 38 -15.97 -55.54 -49.38
N ILE A 39 -16.95 -56.38 -49.74
CA ILE A 39 -18.23 -56.47 -49.01
C ILE A 39 -18.03 -57.02 -47.59
N ALA A 40 -17.20 -58.05 -47.43
CA ALA A 40 -16.87 -58.59 -46.11
C ALA A 40 -16.17 -57.54 -45.23
N PHE A 41 -15.27 -56.73 -45.81
CA PHE A 41 -14.64 -55.62 -45.11
C PHE A 41 -15.66 -54.55 -44.67
N VAL A 42 -16.56 -54.13 -45.57
CA VAL A 42 -17.62 -53.16 -45.25
C VAL A 42 -18.52 -53.70 -44.13
N ASN A 43 -18.95 -54.96 -44.21
CA ASN A 43 -19.76 -55.58 -43.16
C ASN A 43 -19.02 -55.65 -41.83
N ASN A 44 -17.73 -55.99 -41.83
CA ASN A 44 -16.91 -55.99 -40.61
C ASN A 44 -16.79 -54.59 -40.01
N GLN A 45 -16.64 -53.54 -40.83
CA GLN A 45 -16.59 -52.16 -40.36
C GLN A 45 -17.94 -51.67 -39.83
N LEU A 46 -19.04 -52.03 -40.49
CA LEU A 46 -20.39 -51.69 -40.02
C LEU A 46 -20.71 -52.39 -38.69
N ILE A 47 -20.25 -53.63 -38.52
CA ILE A 47 -20.43 -54.39 -37.27
C ILE A 47 -19.52 -53.83 -36.17
N SER A 48 -18.24 -53.52 -36.45
CA SER A 48 -17.30 -52.99 -35.45
C SER A 48 -17.73 -51.64 -34.90
N HIS A 49 -18.29 -50.77 -35.75
CA HIS A 49 -18.86 -49.49 -35.34
C HIS A 49 -20.30 -49.59 -34.81
N GLY A 50 -20.89 -50.80 -34.80
CA GLY A 50 -22.20 -51.07 -34.20
C GLY A 50 -23.41 -50.61 -35.03
N PHE A 51 -23.20 -50.27 -36.31
CA PHE A 51 -24.30 -49.89 -37.21
C PHE A 51 -25.18 -51.09 -37.61
N VAL A 52 -24.61 -52.30 -37.66
CA VAL A 52 -25.31 -53.53 -38.04
C VAL A 52 -24.91 -54.66 -37.09
N ARG A 53 -25.81 -55.62 -36.82
CA ARG A 53 -25.52 -56.82 -36.02
C ARG A 53 -24.99 -57.95 -36.93
N ALA A 54 -24.11 -58.81 -36.41
CA ALA A 54 -23.63 -59.99 -37.14
C ALA A 54 -24.81 -60.89 -37.60
N PRO A 55 -24.82 -61.44 -38.83
CA PRO A 55 -23.70 -61.58 -39.78
C PRO A 55 -23.48 -60.40 -40.76
N GLY A 56 -24.16 -59.27 -40.58
CA GLY A 56 -24.05 -58.09 -41.46
C GLY A 56 -25.18 -57.99 -42.48
N LEU A 57 -25.00 -57.15 -43.50
CA LEU A 57 -25.98 -56.98 -44.57
C LEU A 57 -25.79 -58.06 -45.64
N PRO A 58 -26.84 -58.81 -46.01
CA PRO A 58 -26.76 -59.80 -47.08
C PRO A 58 -26.75 -59.11 -48.44
N LEU A 59 -25.58 -58.69 -48.91
CA LEU A 59 -25.41 -58.02 -50.21
C LEU A 59 -25.04 -58.99 -51.35
N GLU A 60 -24.86 -60.27 -51.02
CA GLU A 60 -24.38 -61.31 -51.93
C GLU A 60 -25.39 -61.65 -53.05
N SER A 61 -26.67 -61.29 -52.88
CA SER A 61 -27.73 -61.50 -53.87
C SER A 61 -27.87 -60.40 -54.92
N LEU A 62 -27.13 -59.28 -54.80
CA LEU A 62 -27.17 -58.18 -55.76
C LEU A 62 -26.26 -58.46 -56.98
N SER A 63 -26.51 -57.78 -58.10
CA SER A 63 -25.59 -57.84 -59.24
C SER A 63 -24.23 -57.25 -58.85
N ALA A 64 -23.12 -57.73 -59.43
CA ALA A 64 -21.78 -57.26 -59.08
C ALA A 64 -21.61 -55.72 -59.21
N LYS A 65 -22.32 -55.10 -60.15
CA LYS A 65 -22.34 -53.65 -60.35
C LYS A 65 -23.07 -52.92 -59.21
N ASP A 66 -24.21 -53.46 -58.78
CA ASP A 66 -25.00 -52.88 -57.69
C ASP A 66 -24.30 -53.11 -56.33
N GLN A 67 -23.60 -54.23 -56.17
CA GLN A 67 -22.75 -54.52 -55.01
C GLN A 67 -21.63 -53.50 -54.86
N ASP A 68 -20.88 -53.22 -55.92
CA ASP A 68 -19.79 -52.21 -55.90
C ASP A 68 -20.34 -50.80 -55.63
N THR A 69 -21.49 -50.47 -56.23
CA THR A 69 -22.17 -49.18 -55.98
C THR A 69 -22.63 -49.07 -54.52
N ALA A 70 -23.23 -50.12 -53.96
CA ALA A 70 -23.65 -50.17 -52.57
C ALA A 70 -22.46 -50.11 -51.60
N ALA A 71 -21.36 -50.82 -51.90
CA ALA A 71 -20.15 -50.79 -51.08
C ALA A 71 -19.51 -49.39 -51.06
N LYS A 72 -19.41 -48.71 -52.22
CA LYS A 72 -18.94 -47.32 -52.30
C LYS A 72 -19.83 -46.36 -51.54
N CYS A 73 -21.15 -46.52 -51.63
CA CYS A 73 -22.11 -45.69 -50.90
C CYS A 73 -22.00 -45.92 -49.38
N LEU A 74 -21.95 -47.17 -48.92
CA LEU A 74 -21.80 -47.52 -47.50
C LEU A 74 -20.46 -47.03 -46.94
N MET A 75 -19.35 -47.19 -47.67
CA MET A 75 -18.06 -46.64 -47.27
C MET A 75 -18.04 -45.12 -47.26
N GLY A 76 -18.70 -44.46 -48.22
CA GLY A 76 -18.86 -43.01 -48.24
C GLY A 76 -19.64 -42.50 -47.03
N MET A 77 -20.78 -43.13 -46.70
CA MET A 77 -21.56 -42.79 -45.52
C MET A 77 -20.82 -43.09 -44.21
N LEU A 78 -20.08 -44.20 -44.15
CA LEU A 78 -19.26 -44.56 -42.99
C LEU A 78 -18.13 -43.55 -42.79
N GLY A 79 -17.39 -43.21 -43.85
CA GLY A 79 -16.33 -42.20 -43.81
C GLY A 79 -16.87 -40.84 -43.36
N GLN A 80 -17.98 -40.39 -43.96
CA GLN A 80 -18.65 -39.16 -43.54
C GLN A 80 -19.05 -39.21 -42.06
N ARG A 81 -19.58 -40.34 -41.57
CA ARG A 81 -19.96 -40.48 -40.17
C ARG A 81 -18.76 -40.47 -39.23
N MET A 82 -17.64 -41.09 -39.61
CA MET A 82 -16.40 -41.04 -38.84
C MET A 82 -15.87 -39.60 -38.75
N ASP A 83 -15.91 -38.84 -39.84
CA ASP A 83 -15.54 -37.42 -39.86
C ASP A 83 -16.48 -36.55 -39.01
N ASP A 84 -17.78 -36.85 -39.01
CA ASP A 84 -18.76 -36.17 -38.14
C ASP A 84 -18.48 -36.45 -36.66
N VAL A 85 -18.15 -37.69 -36.30
CA VAL A 85 -17.78 -38.07 -34.92
C VAL A 85 -16.48 -37.38 -34.50
N ALA A 86 -15.45 -37.40 -35.35
CA ALA A 86 -14.19 -36.72 -35.08
C ALA A 86 -14.39 -35.21 -34.86
N ARG A 87 -15.21 -34.55 -35.70
CA ARG A 87 -15.58 -33.13 -35.51
C ARG A 87 -16.40 -32.90 -34.24
N ALA A 88 -17.30 -33.81 -33.89
CA ALA A 88 -18.07 -33.71 -32.65
C ALA A 88 -17.16 -33.82 -31.42
N ASP A 89 -16.17 -34.72 -31.44
CA ASP A 89 -15.19 -34.87 -30.36
C ASP A 89 -14.26 -33.66 -30.25
N GLU A 90 -13.80 -33.10 -31.36
CA GLU A 90 -13.02 -31.86 -31.39
C GLU A 90 -13.83 -30.67 -30.82
N ASN A 91 -15.11 -30.55 -31.21
CA ASN A 91 -15.98 -29.51 -30.65
C ASN A 91 -16.26 -29.73 -29.17
N ALA A 92 -16.41 -30.99 -28.72
CA ALA A 92 -16.61 -31.30 -27.32
C ALA A 92 -15.37 -30.96 -26.46
N THR A 93 -14.16 -31.20 -26.96
CA THR A 93 -12.93 -30.78 -26.26
C THR A 93 -12.80 -29.27 -26.22
N LYS A 94 -13.04 -28.57 -27.33
CA LYS A 94 -13.07 -27.09 -27.38
C LYS A 94 -14.07 -26.51 -26.39
N LEU A 95 -15.28 -27.07 -26.30
CA LEU A 95 -16.31 -26.60 -25.37
C LEU A 95 -15.88 -26.79 -23.91
N ARG A 96 -15.26 -27.92 -23.56
CA ARG A 96 -14.73 -28.13 -22.20
C ARG A 96 -13.62 -27.13 -21.86
N THR A 97 -12.67 -26.91 -22.77
CA THR A 97 -11.59 -25.93 -22.58
C THR A 97 -12.13 -24.52 -22.41
N LEU A 98 -13.03 -24.09 -23.31
CA LEU A 98 -13.65 -22.76 -23.23
C LEU A 98 -14.47 -22.57 -21.95
N THR A 99 -15.15 -23.62 -21.47
CA THR A 99 -15.91 -23.56 -20.21
C THR A 99 -14.97 -23.36 -19.02
N TYR A 100 -13.86 -24.12 -18.96
CA TYR A 100 -12.86 -23.96 -17.92
C TYR A 100 -12.23 -22.56 -17.94
N ASP A 101 -11.85 -22.08 -19.12
CA ASP A 101 -11.27 -20.74 -19.26
C ASP A 101 -12.27 -19.64 -18.86
N TYR A 102 -13.55 -19.79 -19.22
CA TYR A 102 -14.61 -18.90 -18.80
C TYR A 102 -14.77 -18.88 -17.27
N GLU A 103 -14.84 -20.03 -16.62
CA GLU A 103 -14.97 -20.11 -15.16
C GLU A 103 -13.75 -19.50 -14.45
N ARG A 104 -12.54 -19.79 -14.95
CA ARG A 104 -11.29 -19.22 -14.46
C ARG A 104 -11.28 -17.70 -14.62
N LEU A 105 -11.57 -17.17 -15.80
CA LEU A 105 -11.64 -15.73 -16.06
C LEU A 105 -12.74 -15.06 -15.22
N SER A 106 -13.87 -15.72 -15.04
CA SER A 106 -14.96 -15.25 -14.17
C SER A 106 -14.52 -15.15 -12.71
N SER A 107 -13.84 -16.16 -12.17
CA SER A 107 -13.30 -16.11 -10.80
C SER A 107 -12.25 -15.00 -10.64
N PHE A 108 -11.41 -14.80 -11.67
CA PHE A 108 -10.42 -13.73 -11.67
C PHE A 108 -11.08 -12.36 -11.69
N ASN A 109 -12.12 -12.16 -12.53
CA ASN A 109 -12.86 -10.91 -12.58
C ASN A 109 -13.54 -10.59 -11.24
N LYS A 110 -14.19 -11.57 -10.60
CA LYS A 110 -14.78 -11.39 -9.27
C LYS A 110 -13.73 -10.98 -8.23
N ALA A 111 -12.57 -11.64 -8.22
CA ALA A 111 -11.49 -11.28 -7.31
C ALA A 111 -10.94 -9.87 -7.55
N MET A 112 -10.96 -9.39 -8.80
CA MET A 112 -10.58 -8.02 -9.14
C MET A 112 -11.65 -7.00 -8.72
N GLU A 113 -12.93 -7.31 -8.91
CA GLU A 113 -14.04 -6.50 -8.41
C GLU A 113 -13.97 -6.33 -6.89
N ASP A 114 -13.72 -7.40 -6.14
CA ASP A 114 -13.57 -7.36 -4.68
C ASP A 114 -12.39 -6.45 -4.24
N LYS A 115 -11.27 -6.50 -4.96
CA LYS A 115 -10.11 -5.62 -4.71
C LYS A 115 -10.44 -4.16 -4.99
N VAL A 116 -11.19 -3.88 -6.06
CA VAL A 116 -11.62 -2.51 -6.40
C VAL A 116 -12.54 -1.98 -5.30
N VAL A 117 -13.56 -2.73 -4.88
CA VAL A 117 -14.47 -2.33 -3.80
C VAL A 117 -13.71 -2.12 -2.49
N HIS A 118 -12.70 -2.95 -2.20
CA HIS A 118 -11.87 -2.76 -1.01
C HIS A 118 -11.05 -1.46 -1.08
N ALA A 119 -10.39 -1.20 -2.21
CA ALA A 119 -9.62 0.02 -2.44
C ALA A 119 -10.50 1.28 -2.38
N GLU A 120 -11.75 1.21 -2.87
CA GLU A 120 -12.72 2.31 -2.77
C GLU A 120 -13.06 2.62 -1.30
N ARG A 121 -13.32 1.60 -0.48
CA ARG A 121 -13.58 1.77 0.97
C ARG A 121 -12.40 2.40 1.71
N GLU A 122 -11.17 1.99 1.37
CA GLU A 122 -9.97 2.60 1.95
C GLU A 122 -9.82 4.07 1.52
N ALA A 123 -10.06 4.38 0.24
CA ALA A 123 -10.02 5.75 -0.27
C ALA A 123 -11.07 6.65 0.42
N GLU A 124 -12.27 6.14 0.68
CA GLU A 124 -13.32 6.85 1.43
C GLU A 124 -12.92 7.13 2.88
N LEU A 125 -12.29 6.14 3.53
CA LEU A 125 -11.75 6.30 4.89
C LEU A 125 -10.68 7.40 4.91
N PHE A 126 -9.73 7.39 3.97
CA PHE A 126 -8.72 8.45 3.87
C PHE A 126 -9.33 9.82 3.57
N ARG A 127 -10.33 9.89 2.69
CA ARG A 127 -11.09 11.12 2.42
C ARG A 127 -11.76 11.66 3.68
N SER A 128 -12.38 10.78 4.49
CA SER A 128 -12.99 11.15 5.77
C SER A 128 -11.95 11.70 6.76
N LYS A 129 -10.79 11.03 6.90
CA LYS A 129 -9.68 11.50 7.74
C LYS A 129 -9.13 12.86 7.30
N MET A 130 -8.94 13.05 6.00
CA MET A 130 -8.49 14.32 5.42
C MET A 130 -9.48 15.45 5.72
N ASN A 131 -10.78 15.19 5.55
CA ASN A 131 -11.83 16.16 5.86
C ASN A 131 -11.88 16.50 7.36
N ALA A 132 -11.67 15.52 8.25
CA ALA A 132 -11.59 15.76 9.68
C ALA A 132 -10.38 16.63 10.06
N ALA A 133 -9.19 16.30 9.53
CA ALA A 133 -7.97 17.07 9.74
C ALA A 133 -8.11 18.51 9.22
N SER A 134 -8.72 18.69 8.05
CA SER A 134 -9.00 20.02 7.48
C SER A 134 -9.92 20.86 8.37
N LYS A 135 -10.99 20.26 8.91
CA LYS A 135 -11.88 20.94 9.87
C LYS A 135 -11.16 21.31 11.17
N GLN A 136 -10.32 20.42 11.68
CA GLN A 136 -9.52 20.68 12.88
C GLN A 136 -8.54 21.83 12.65
N GLN A 137 -7.88 21.86 11.50
CA GLN A 137 -7.01 22.96 11.11
C GLN A 137 -7.77 24.30 11.05
N ALA A 138 -8.93 24.33 10.39
CA ALA A 138 -9.74 25.54 10.30
C ALA A 138 -10.19 26.04 11.69
N ALA A 139 -10.54 25.13 12.61
CA ALA A 139 -10.88 25.47 13.98
C ALA A 139 -9.66 26.04 14.74
N ALA A 140 -8.48 25.45 14.59
CA ALA A 140 -7.25 25.93 15.21
C ALA A 140 -6.85 27.32 14.67
N GLU A 141 -6.99 27.57 13.37
CA GLU A 141 -6.75 28.88 12.76
C GLU A 141 -7.71 29.95 13.29
N SER A 142 -8.99 29.62 13.46
CA SER A 142 -9.97 30.52 14.05
C SER A 142 -9.63 30.84 15.52
N ALA A 143 -9.26 29.83 16.31
CA ALA A 143 -8.82 30.02 17.68
C ALA A 143 -7.57 30.91 17.77
N HIS A 144 -6.58 30.69 16.89
CA HIS A 144 -5.38 31.51 16.83
C HIS A 144 -5.70 32.99 16.47
N LYS A 145 -6.63 33.23 15.54
CA LYS A 145 -7.09 34.60 15.23
C LYS A 145 -7.73 35.25 16.45
N GLN A 146 -8.54 34.53 17.21
CA GLN A 146 -9.17 35.02 18.43
C GLN A 146 -8.15 35.31 19.56
N THR A 147 -7.17 34.43 19.77
CA THR A 147 -6.13 34.69 20.79
C THR A 147 -5.26 35.87 20.40
N THR A 148 -4.98 36.04 19.11
CA THR A 148 -4.24 37.20 18.58
C THR A 148 -4.99 38.50 18.86
N THR A 149 -6.31 38.56 18.61
CA THR A 149 -7.11 39.77 18.90
C THR A 149 -7.24 40.06 20.39
N GLN A 150 -7.32 39.03 21.23
CA GLN A 150 -7.29 39.20 22.69
C GLN A 150 -5.93 39.72 23.17
N LEU A 151 -4.82 39.22 22.63
CA LEU A 151 -3.48 39.68 22.96
C LEU A 151 -3.28 41.16 22.60
N THR A 152 -3.73 41.59 21.41
CA THR A 152 -3.65 43.01 21.02
C THR A 152 -4.52 43.88 21.93
N LYS A 153 -5.71 43.42 22.32
CA LYS A 153 -6.56 44.12 23.29
C LYS A 153 -5.86 44.28 24.65
N VAL A 154 -5.32 43.20 25.23
CA VAL A 154 -4.61 43.24 26.51
C VAL A 154 -3.39 44.15 26.45
N ARG A 155 -2.64 44.14 25.33
CA ARG A 155 -1.52 45.06 25.12
C ARG A 155 -1.96 46.52 25.14
N ASN A 156 -3.08 46.84 24.51
CA ASN A 156 -3.64 48.20 24.50
C ASN A 156 -4.15 48.61 25.89
N ASP A 157 -4.85 47.71 26.59
CA ASP A 157 -5.35 47.94 27.96
C ASP A 157 -4.19 48.19 28.94
N LEU A 158 -3.08 47.45 28.81
CA LEU A 158 -1.87 47.64 29.60
C LEU A 158 -1.17 48.98 29.28
N GLN A 159 -1.14 49.37 28.01
CA GLN A 159 -0.61 50.69 27.61
C GLN A 159 -1.47 51.83 28.18
N TYR A 160 -2.79 51.68 28.17
CA TYR A 160 -3.74 52.63 28.77
C TYR A 160 -3.58 52.72 30.29
N ALA A 161 -3.46 51.58 30.98
CA ALA A 161 -3.21 51.56 32.43
C ALA A 161 -1.91 52.27 32.81
N ARG A 162 -0.83 52.06 32.02
CA ARG A 162 0.45 52.76 32.22
C ARG A 162 0.33 54.27 32.05
N SER A 163 -0.35 54.73 30.99
CA SER A 163 -0.52 56.18 30.77
C SER A 163 -1.43 56.81 31.83
N SER A 164 -2.48 56.11 32.25
CA SER A 164 -3.36 56.51 33.36
C SER A 164 -2.59 56.64 34.68
N ALA A 165 -1.79 55.63 35.06
CA ALA A 165 -0.96 55.68 36.26
C ALA A 165 0.06 56.83 36.22
N GLN A 166 0.68 57.10 35.07
CA GLN A 166 1.59 58.24 34.91
C GLN A 166 0.88 59.59 35.11
N LEU A 167 -0.37 59.71 34.67
CA LEU A 167 -1.17 60.92 34.90
C LEU A 167 -1.52 61.09 36.37
N GLU A 168 -1.87 60.01 37.06
CA GLU A 168 -2.12 60.03 38.51
C GLU A 168 -0.89 60.40 39.31
N ILE A 169 0.28 59.85 38.97
CA ILE A 169 1.56 60.22 39.58
C ILE A 169 1.81 61.72 39.44
N LYS A 170 1.72 62.26 38.21
CA LYS A 170 1.90 63.71 37.96
C LYS A 170 0.86 64.57 38.70
N ARG A 171 -0.36 64.08 38.86
CA ARG A 171 -1.39 64.76 39.65
C ARG A 171 -1.02 64.79 41.13
N LYS A 172 -0.54 63.66 41.68
CA LYS A 172 -0.10 63.56 43.06
C LYS A 172 1.15 64.38 43.34
N GLU A 173 2.12 64.41 42.43
CA GLU A 173 3.28 65.30 42.50
C GLU A 173 2.85 66.76 42.63
N LYS A 174 1.91 67.22 41.80
CA LYS A 174 1.36 68.59 41.90
C LYS A 174 0.58 68.86 43.19
N GLU A 175 -0.13 67.86 43.73
CA GLU A 175 -0.81 67.98 45.04
C GLU A 175 0.22 68.11 46.17
N VAL A 176 1.30 67.32 46.12
CA VAL A 176 2.42 67.37 47.08
C VAL A 176 3.14 68.72 47.01
N GLU A 177 3.46 69.23 45.81
CA GLU A 177 4.06 70.56 45.61
C GLU A 177 3.23 71.66 46.27
N LYS A 178 1.90 71.66 46.06
CA LYS A 178 1.00 72.65 46.69
C LYS A 178 0.99 72.57 48.21
N ILE A 179 1.07 71.36 48.78
CA ILE A 179 1.13 71.17 50.23
C ILE A 179 2.49 71.65 50.77
N LEU A 180 3.59 71.32 50.07
CA LEU A 180 4.93 71.78 50.42
C LEU A 180 5.02 73.32 50.37
N GLU A 181 4.43 73.97 49.37
CA GLU A 181 4.36 75.43 49.30
C GLU A 181 3.59 76.02 50.49
N LYS A 182 2.43 75.44 50.86
CA LYS A 182 1.66 75.86 52.04
C LYS A 182 2.45 75.66 53.32
N TRP A 183 3.10 74.49 53.48
CA TRP A 183 3.92 74.18 54.63
C TRP A 183 5.09 75.14 54.75
N THR A 184 5.75 75.45 53.64
CA THR A 184 6.84 76.43 53.58
C THR A 184 6.35 77.82 53.99
N LYS A 185 5.16 78.25 53.55
CA LYS A 185 4.54 79.51 54.00
C LYS A 185 4.29 79.50 55.52
N ILE A 186 3.73 78.42 56.06
CA ILE A 186 3.49 78.26 57.50
C ILE A 186 4.82 78.29 58.27
N CYS A 187 5.84 77.56 57.81
CA CYS A 187 7.17 77.58 58.42
C CYS A 187 7.80 78.98 58.38
N ASN A 188 7.64 79.73 57.29
CA ASN A 188 8.14 81.10 57.18
C ASN A 188 7.37 82.06 58.10
N GLU A 189 6.05 81.91 58.22
CA GLU A 189 5.22 82.66 59.16
C GLU A 189 5.60 82.33 60.61
N GLN A 190 5.81 81.05 60.94
CA GLN A 190 6.28 80.60 62.24
C GLN A 190 7.70 81.08 62.55
N ALA A 191 8.62 81.07 61.59
CA ALA A 191 9.97 81.62 61.77
C ALA A 191 9.91 83.13 62.06
N ARG A 192 9.00 83.85 61.40
CA ARG A 192 8.74 85.28 61.65
C ARG A 192 8.04 85.53 63.00
N LEU A 193 7.17 84.62 63.45
CA LEU A 193 6.55 84.65 64.77
C LEU A 193 7.50 84.19 65.88
N GLY A 194 8.49 83.36 65.57
CA GLY A 194 9.51 82.85 66.50
C GLY A 194 10.45 83.92 67.04
N SER A 195 10.52 85.11 66.42
CA SER A 195 11.20 86.27 67.02
C SER A 195 10.36 86.99 68.09
N VAL A 196 9.10 86.63 68.27
CA VAL A 196 8.24 87.06 69.38
C VAL A 196 7.92 85.81 70.20
N GLY A 197 8.69 85.60 71.27
CA GLY A 197 8.54 84.49 72.20
C GLY A 197 7.13 84.41 72.76
N THR A 198 6.25 83.70 72.07
CA THR A 198 4.94 83.29 72.56
C THR A 198 5.13 81.86 73.03
N GLY A 199 5.10 81.68 74.35
CA GLY A 199 5.21 80.39 75.03
C GLY A 199 4.00 79.50 74.79
N MET A 200 3.77 79.11 73.53
CA MET A 200 2.86 78.02 73.21
C MET A 200 3.64 76.71 73.31
N ALA A 201 3.59 76.13 74.51
CA ALA A 201 3.94 74.75 74.74
C ALA A 201 3.16 73.85 73.77
N CYS A 202 3.87 73.00 73.03
CA CYS A 202 3.28 72.01 72.15
C CYS A 202 2.41 71.03 72.98
N ALA A 203 1.09 71.23 72.95
CA ALA A 203 0.09 70.36 73.57
C ALA A 203 -0.15 69.03 72.79
N ASN A 204 0.79 68.58 71.97
CA ASN A 204 0.63 67.38 71.13
C ASN A 204 1.37 66.14 71.67
N LEU A 205 1.83 66.14 72.92
CA LEU A 205 2.46 64.97 73.55
C LEU A 205 1.51 64.10 74.39
N ALA A 206 0.21 64.30 74.24
CA ALA A 206 -0.81 63.45 74.83
C ALA A 206 -1.84 63.08 73.77
N ILE A 207 -1.47 62.17 72.86
CA ILE A 207 -2.47 61.26 72.28
C ILE A 207 -2.84 60.32 73.42
N LEU A 208 -3.70 60.86 74.28
CA LEU A 208 -4.41 60.15 75.31
C LEU A 208 -5.18 59.04 74.60
N ALA A 209 -4.84 57.81 74.91
CA ALA A 209 -5.73 56.69 74.70
C ALA A 209 -7.07 57.02 75.37
N GLY A 210 -8.14 57.15 74.58
CA GLY A 210 -9.49 57.01 75.11
C GLY A 210 -10.46 58.19 75.01
N GLU A 211 -10.26 59.17 74.12
CA GLU A 211 -11.34 60.13 73.84
C GLU A 211 -12.19 59.66 72.64
N LYS A 212 -13.38 59.13 72.96
CA LYS A 212 -14.44 58.81 72.02
C LYS A 212 -14.97 60.09 71.37
N GLY A 213 -14.28 60.55 70.34
CA GLY A 213 -14.83 61.48 69.35
C GLY A 213 -15.83 60.78 68.42
N PRO A 214 -16.79 61.50 67.83
CA PRO A 214 -17.91 60.89 67.12
C PRO A 214 -17.48 60.35 65.74
N LEU A 215 -17.74 59.04 65.55
CA LEU A 215 -17.88 58.34 64.27
C LEU A 215 -16.71 58.43 63.26
N GLY A 216 -15.53 57.99 63.67
CA GLY A 216 -14.48 57.54 62.75
C GLY A 216 -13.95 56.20 63.23
N GLU A 217 -14.06 55.16 62.39
CA GLU A 217 -13.43 53.85 62.59
C GLU A 217 -11.98 54.04 63.03
N SER A 218 -11.57 53.47 64.16
CA SER A 218 -10.26 53.75 64.74
C SER A 218 -9.16 53.32 63.76
N LEU A 219 -8.06 54.06 63.63
CA LEU A 219 -6.95 53.70 62.70
C LEU A 219 -6.47 52.25 62.88
N LEU A 220 -6.55 51.73 64.11
CA LEU A 220 -6.27 50.34 64.44
C LEU A 220 -7.30 49.38 63.82
N GLU A 221 -8.58 49.69 63.96
CA GLU A 221 -9.69 48.91 63.39
C GLU A 221 -9.63 48.90 61.86
N ARG A 222 -9.27 50.02 61.23
CA ARG A 222 -9.02 50.06 59.79
C ARG A 222 -7.79 49.24 59.38
N ALA A 223 -6.70 49.29 60.15
CA ALA A 223 -5.52 48.46 59.89
C ALA A 223 -5.82 46.96 60.07
N MET A 224 -6.64 46.58 61.06
CA MET A 224 -7.09 45.20 61.24
C MET A 224 -8.00 44.76 60.09
N SER A 225 -8.95 45.59 59.68
CA SER A 225 -9.83 45.35 58.53
C SER A 225 -9.04 45.19 57.23
N ASP A 226 -8.03 46.04 56.99
CA ASP A 226 -7.15 45.94 55.83
C ASP A 226 -6.28 44.66 55.86
N LEU A 227 -5.81 44.25 57.05
CA LEU A 227 -5.07 42.98 57.23
C LEU A 227 -5.97 41.75 57.01
N GLU A 228 -7.19 41.76 57.52
CA GLU A 228 -8.17 40.69 57.31
C GLU A 228 -8.56 40.57 55.84
N SER A 229 -8.79 41.71 55.18
CA SER A 229 -9.05 41.79 53.74
C SER A 229 -7.87 41.26 52.92
N SER A 230 -6.64 41.67 53.26
CA SER A 230 -5.42 41.16 52.62
C SER A 230 -5.25 39.65 52.81
N ARG A 231 -5.49 39.14 54.03
CA ARG A 231 -5.44 37.71 54.33
C ARG A 231 -6.50 36.93 53.55
N ALA A 232 -7.73 37.43 53.49
CA ALA A 232 -8.81 36.81 52.73
C ALA A 232 -8.45 36.72 51.23
N ARG A 233 -7.92 37.81 50.66
CA ARG A 233 -7.45 37.85 49.29
C ARG A 233 -6.30 36.87 49.02
N LEU A 234 -5.31 36.77 49.92
CA LEU A 234 -4.22 35.81 49.79
C LEU A 234 -4.71 34.36 49.85
N LEU A 235 -5.73 34.07 50.67
CA LEU A 235 -6.34 32.73 50.72
C LEU A 235 -7.09 32.41 49.42
N GLU A 236 -7.81 33.37 48.86
CA GLU A 236 -8.48 33.23 47.56
C GLU A 236 -7.47 33.01 46.42
N GLU A 237 -6.42 33.84 46.34
CA GLU A 237 -5.35 33.70 45.35
C GLU A 237 -4.61 32.34 45.51
N ASN A 238 -4.39 31.88 46.75
CA ASN A 238 -3.77 30.58 47.01
C ASN A 238 -4.67 29.41 46.56
N ASN A 239 -5.97 29.49 46.80
CA ASN A 239 -6.92 28.48 46.34
C ASN A 239 -7.01 28.45 44.81
N ALA A 240 -7.08 29.62 44.15
CA ALA A 240 -7.05 29.71 42.70
C ALA A 240 -5.75 29.12 42.11
N PHE A 241 -4.60 29.37 42.75
CA PHE A 241 -3.33 28.78 42.34
C PHE A 241 -3.33 27.24 42.50
N ARG A 242 -3.88 26.72 43.61
CA ARG A 242 -4.01 25.28 43.81
C ARG A 242 -4.88 24.62 42.74
N ASP A 243 -5.95 25.27 42.31
CA ASP A 243 -6.82 24.78 41.24
C ASP A 243 -6.09 24.73 39.88
N VAL A 244 -5.31 25.78 39.56
CA VAL A 244 -4.48 25.79 38.34
C VAL A 244 -3.44 24.68 38.37
N VAL A 245 -2.75 24.50 39.50
CA VAL A 245 -1.76 23.44 39.70
C VAL A 245 -2.40 22.05 39.57
N LEU A 246 -3.60 21.86 40.11
CA LEU A 246 -4.35 20.61 39.96
C LEU A 246 -4.78 20.35 38.52
N SER A 247 -5.28 21.38 37.82
CA SER A 247 -5.64 21.26 36.41
C SER A 247 -4.43 20.90 35.55
N ALA A 248 -3.28 21.53 35.79
CA ALA A 248 -2.04 21.22 35.09
C ALA A 248 -1.55 19.79 35.39
N ALA A 249 -1.61 19.35 36.66
CA ALA A 249 -1.25 18.00 37.06
C ALA A 249 -2.16 16.94 36.42
N ARG A 250 -3.48 17.21 36.32
CA ARG A 250 -4.43 16.33 35.60
C ARG A 250 -4.15 16.27 34.10
N GLY A 251 -3.81 17.41 33.49
CA GLY A 251 -3.39 17.46 32.09
C GLY A 251 -2.15 16.61 31.82
N LEU A 252 -1.13 16.72 32.69
CA LEU A 252 0.07 15.88 32.63
C LEU A 252 -0.26 14.40 32.82
N GLN A 253 -1.13 14.05 33.78
CA GLN A 253 -1.57 12.68 33.99
C GLN A 253 -2.28 12.12 32.74
N SER A 254 -3.16 12.90 32.10
CA SER A 254 -3.83 12.50 30.84
C SER A 254 -2.82 12.22 29.73
N LEU A 255 -1.85 13.12 29.55
CA LEU A 255 -0.80 12.97 28.54
C LEU A 255 0.07 11.72 28.78
N VAL A 256 0.43 11.44 30.04
CA VAL A 256 1.18 10.22 30.38
C VAL A 256 0.40 8.97 29.98
N ASN A 257 -0.92 8.93 30.19
CA ASN A 257 -1.73 7.76 29.82
C ASN A 257 -1.95 7.65 28.32
N GLU A 258 -2.19 8.76 27.63
CA GLU A 258 -2.34 8.77 26.17
C GLU A 258 -1.07 8.28 25.45
N LEU A 259 0.10 8.54 26.05
CA LEU A 259 1.39 8.07 25.57
C LEU A 259 1.69 6.60 25.94
N ASP A 260 0.91 5.98 26.83
CA ASP A 260 1.07 4.57 27.21
C ASP A 260 -0.05 3.69 26.64
N PRO A 261 0.15 3.06 25.46
CA PRO A 261 -0.89 2.23 24.83
C PRO A 261 -1.18 0.92 25.60
N SER A 262 -0.42 0.60 26.65
CA SER A 262 -0.62 -0.61 27.45
C SER A 262 -1.74 -0.48 28.49
N VAL A 263 -2.11 0.75 28.86
CA VAL A 263 -3.08 1.01 29.91
C VAL A 263 -4.45 1.28 29.29
N THR A 264 -5.31 0.26 29.28
CA THR A 264 -6.66 0.33 28.68
C THR A 264 -7.70 0.99 29.59
N GLU A 265 -7.37 1.18 30.88
CA GLU A 265 -8.28 1.71 31.89
C GLU A 265 -7.85 3.14 32.30
N PRO A 266 -8.76 4.14 32.27
CA PRO A 266 -8.41 5.51 32.65
C PRO A 266 -8.06 5.56 34.14
N PRO A 267 -6.87 6.04 34.54
CA PRO A 267 -6.47 6.03 35.93
C PRO A 267 -7.32 6.99 36.77
N PRO A 268 -7.38 6.76 38.09
CA PRO A 268 -8.11 7.63 38.99
C PRO A 268 -7.62 9.08 38.89
N LEU A 269 -8.57 10.02 38.82
CA LEU A 269 -8.28 11.44 38.72
C LEU A 269 -7.47 11.91 39.92
N LEU A 270 -6.36 12.61 39.66
CA LEU A 270 -5.55 13.20 40.71
C LEU A 270 -6.39 14.20 41.54
N THR A 271 -6.42 13.98 42.85
CA THR A 271 -7.12 14.85 43.81
C THR A 271 -6.17 15.85 44.48
N ALA A 272 -6.72 16.95 45.00
CA ALA A 272 -5.98 17.96 45.76
C ALA A 272 -5.19 17.34 46.92
N ALA A 273 -5.83 16.42 47.64
CA ALA A 273 -5.22 15.71 48.75
C ALA A 273 -3.99 14.90 48.29
N GLN A 274 -4.06 14.22 47.15
CA GLN A 274 -2.92 13.44 46.64
C GLN A 274 -1.77 14.32 46.15
N LEU A 275 -2.07 15.45 45.51
CA LEU A 275 -1.03 16.31 44.95
C LEU A 275 -0.29 17.10 46.04
N PHE A 276 -1.02 17.60 47.04
CA PHE A 276 -0.46 18.45 48.09
C PHE A 276 -0.15 17.71 49.40
N ALA A 277 -0.53 16.45 49.60
CA ALA A 277 -0.18 15.71 50.83
C ALA A 277 1.34 15.59 50.99
N SER A 278 1.84 16.07 52.14
CA SER A 278 3.21 15.84 52.59
C SER A 278 3.38 14.36 52.93
N GLN A 279 4.40 13.70 52.39
CA GLN A 279 4.68 12.26 52.61
C GLN A 279 5.23 11.94 54.01
N ALA A 280 4.81 12.68 55.04
CA ALA A 280 5.18 12.39 56.42
C ALA A 280 4.25 11.30 57.00
N THR A 281 4.38 10.05 56.51
CA THR A 281 3.63 8.89 57.04
C THR A 281 4.36 8.13 58.15
N GLY A 282 5.30 8.77 58.84
CA GLY A 282 5.98 8.21 60.01
C GLY A 282 5.40 8.75 61.33
N PRO A 283 5.32 7.94 62.41
CA PRO A 283 4.79 8.37 63.72
C PRO A 283 5.66 9.42 64.45
N THR A 284 6.70 9.95 63.80
CA THR A 284 7.63 10.97 64.31
C THR A 284 7.54 12.30 63.56
N ALA A 285 6.46 12.56 62.82
CA ALA A 285 6.19 13.87 62.24
C ALA A 285 5.91 14.88 63.36
N THR A 286 6.96 15.58 63.79
CA THR A 286 6.87 16.66 64.78
C THR A 286 6.00 17.79 64.24
N VAL A 287 5.22 18.41 65.12
CA VAL A 287 4.29 19.52 64.85
C VAL A 287 4.96 20.68 64.09
N ALA A 288 6.30 20.77 64.11
CA ALA A 288 7.10 21.67 63.29
C ALA A 288 6.90 21.50 61.77
N SER A 289 6.59 20.29 61.29
CA SER A 289 6.36 20.02 59.86
C SER A 289 5.01 20.57 59.34
N LEU A 290 4.06 20.88 60.22
CA LEU A 290 2.74 21.41 59.82
C LEU A 290 2.75 22.92 59.54
N TYR A 291 3.76 23.64 60.01
CA TYR A 291 3.88 25.09 59.82
C TYR A 291 4.77 25.48 58.64
N ASP A 292 5.45 24.53 58.00
CA ASP A 292 6.26 24.82 56.82
C ASP A 292 5.36 24.85 55.58
N SER A 293 4.66 25.97 55.38
CA SER A 293 3.80 26.20 54.20
C SER A 293 4.56 26.09 52.87
N SER A 294 5.91 26.07 52.89
CA SER A 294 6.75 25.79 51.72
C SER A 294 6.68 24.32 51.28
N SER A 295 6.33 23.39 52.19
CA SER A 295 6.30 21.94 51.99
C SER A 295 5.31 21.51 50.91
N HIS A 296 4.08 22.05 50.93
CA HIS A 296 3.01 21.57 50.05
C HIS A 296 3.20 21.99 48.59
N ALA A 297 3.58 23.25 48.36
CA ALA A 297 3.86 23.76 47.02
C ALA A 297 5.09 23.07 46.40
N LEU A 298 6.15 22.85 47.21
CA LEU A 298 7.34 22.13 46.79
C LEU A 298 7.02 20.67 46.42
N THR A 299 6.19 19.99 47.21
CA THR A 299 5.76 18.60 46.96
C THR A 299 4.99 18.50 45.64
N ALA A 300 4.02 19.39 45.40
CA ALA A 300 3.27 19.44 44.15
C ALA A 300 4.20 19.71 42.95
N HIS A 301 5.13 20.65 43.09
CA HIS A 301 6.12 20.96 42.06
C HIS A 301 7.01 19.75 41.74
N LEU A 302 7.51 19.02 42.74
CA LEU A 302 8.33 17.82 42.53
C LEU A 302 7.55 16.72 41.79
N LYS A 303 6.29 16.47 42.17
CA LYS A 303 5.43 15.50 41.47
C LYS A 303 5.15 15.90 40.02
N MET A 304 4.85 17.18 39.76
CA MET A 304 4.66 17.67 38.39
C MET A 304 5.94 17.58 37.58
N LYS A 305 7.09 17.87 38.18
CA LYS A 305 8.41 17.74 37.53
C LYS A 305 8.68 16.29 37.13
N ASP A 306 8.35 15.34 37.98
CA ASP A 306 8.48 13.91 37.71
C ASP A 306 7.57 13.47 36.55
N MET A 307 6.28 13.82 36.60
CA MET A 307 5.34 13.56 35.49
C MET A 307 5.83 14.17 34.17
N MET A 308 6.35 15.40 34.17
CA MET A 308 6.92 16.02 32.97
C MET A 308 8.18 15.29 32.47
N ALA A 309 8.99 14.74 33.36
CA ALA A 309 10.14 13.91 32.98
C ALA A 309 9.66 12.61 32.31
N THR A 310 8.63 11.96 32.85
CA THR A 310 8.01 10.78 32.25
C THR A 310 7.43 11.08 30.86
N VAL A 311 6.69 12.20 30.71
CA VAL A 311 6.16 12.61 29.40
C VAL A 311 7.29 12.80 28.39
N ARG A 312 8.37 13.51 28.77
CA ARG A 312 9.53 13.72 27.89
C ARG A 312 10.15 12.40 27.44
N GLN A 313 10.40 11.49 28.37
CA GLN A 313 10.95 10.17 28.06
C GLN A 313 10.05 9.39 27.10
N ARG A 314 8.73 9.38 27.33
CA ARG A 314 7.78 8.66 26.47
C ARG A 314 7.66 9.26 25.08
N VAL A 315 7.76 10.58 24.95
CA VAL A 315 7.78 11.25 23.64
C VAL A 315 9.03 10.84 22.87
N GLU A 316 10.21 10.84 23.51
CA GLU A 316 11.46 10.39 22.89
C GLU A 316 11.39 8.91 22.46
N GLU A 317 10.84 8.03 23.28
CA GLU A 317 10.59 6.62 22.92
C GLU A 317 9.62 6.48 21.73
N MET A 318 8.60 7.33 21.65
CA MET A 318 7.66 7.35 20.52
C MET A 318 8.33 7.83 19.22
N GLU A 319 9.18 8.86 19.30
CA GLU A 319 9.93 9.36 18.16
C GLU A 319 10.88 8.29 17.60
N VAL A 320 11.59 7.57 18.48
CA VAL A 320 12.44 6.44 18.08
C VAL A 320 11.61 5.34 17.41
N LYS A 321 10.48 4.93 18.02
CA LYS A 321 9.59 3.91 17.42
C LYS A 321 8.98 4.35 16.09
N MET A 322 8.68 5.63 15.92
CA MET A 322 8.19 6.21 14.67
C MET A 322 9.29 6.17 13.60
N ALA A 323 10.52 6.55 13.95
CA ALA A 323 11.67 6.49 13.06
C ALA A 323 11.98 5.04 12.63
N GLU A 324 11.93 4.08 13.55
CA GLU A 324 12.08 2.65 13.26
C GLU A 324 10.98 2.15 12.31
N ARG A 325 9.72 2.54 12.53
CA ARG A 325 8.61 2.19 11.62
C ARG A 325 8.80 2.79 10.23
N THR A 326 9.29 4.02 10.12
CA THR A 326 9.58 4.62 8.80
C THR A 326 10.73 3.90 8.11
N ALA A 327 11.79 3.54 8.85
CA ALA A 327 12.92 2.79 8.30
C ALA A 327 12.51 1.37 7.87
N LEU A 328 11.63 0.71 8.64
CA LEU A 328 11.09 -0.61 8.30
C LEU A 328 10.25 -0.55 7.02
N LYS A 329 9.37 0.46 6.89
CA LYS A 329 8.57 0.67 5.67
C LYS A 329 9.43 0.94 4.45
N GLU A 330 10.51 1.70 4.60
CA GLU A 330 11.44 1.94 3.50
C GLU A 330 12.18 0.67 3.10
N LYS A 331 12.61 -0.14 4.08
CA LYS A 331 13.22 -1.45 3.83
C LYS A 331 12.26 -2.42 3.15
N GLU A 332 10.99 -2.42 3.54
CA GLU A 332 9.93 -3.23 2.92
C GLU A 332 9.72 -2.80 1.46
N ARG A 333 9.67 -1.50 1.18
CA ARG A 333 9.59 -0.97 -0.19
C ARG A 333 10.78 -1.35 -1.06
N MET A 334 12.00 -1.31 -0.51
CA MET A 334 13.21 -1.76 -1.21
C MET A 334 13.15 -3.26 -1.53
N LEU A 335 12.66 -4.07 -0.60
CA LEU A 335 12.53 -5.51 -0.79
C LEU A 335 11.45 -5.86 -1.83
N GLU A 336 10.34 -5.12 -1.84
CA GLU A 336 9.32 -5.23 -2.90
C GLU A 336 9.90 -4.87 -4.28
N GLN A 337 10.74 -3.83 -4.36
CA GLN A 337 11.41 -3.45 -5.60
C GLN A 337 12.38 -4.53 -6.07
N GLU A 338 13.22 -5.08 -5.19
CA GLU A 338 14.12 -6.21 -5.50
C GLU A 338 13.33 -7.45 -5.97
N MET A 339 12.17 -7.72 -5.37
CA MET A 339 11.30 -8.82 -5.79
C MET A 339 10.72 -8.62 -7.18
N GLU A 340 10.33 -7.40 -7.55
CA GLU A 340 9.87 -7.11 -8.91
C GLU A 340 11.02 -7.13 -9.94
N GLU A 341 12.21 -6.64 -9.59
CA GLU A 341 13.41 -6.76 -10.44
C GLU A 341 13.76 -8.23 -10.67
N ARG A 342 13.69 -9.06 -9.62
CA ARG A 342 13.92 -10.50 -9.73
C ARG A 342 12.86 -11.21 -10.59
N LYS A 343 11.59 -10.80 -10.50
CA LYS A 343 10.53 -11.29 -11.41
C LYS A 343 10.77 -10.86 -12.85
N ALA A 344 11.21 -9.62 -13.08
CA ALA A 344 11.53 -9.13 -14.42
C ALA A 344 12.69 -9.93 -15.04
N ALA A 345 13.78 -10.13 -14.28
CA ALA A 345 14.91 -10.97 -14.71
C ALA A 345 14.49 -12.43 -14.97
N MET A 346 13.54 -12.97 -14.20
CA MET A 346 13.01 -14.31 -14.45
C MET A 346 12.23 -14.39 -15.77
N ARG A 347 11.44 -13.37 -16.12
CA ARG A 347 10.76 -13.29 -17.42
C ARG A 347 11.76 -13.20 -18.57
N GLU A 348 12.84 -12.42 -18.42
CA GLU A 348 13.90 -12.35 -19.43
C GLU A 348 14.59 -13.70 -19.64
N LEU A 349 14.87 -14.44 -18.55
CA LEU A 349 15.41 -15.79 -18.65
C LEU A 349 14.48 -16.76 -19.38
N ASP A 350 13.16 -16.64 -19.18
CA ASP A 350 12.18 -17.47 -19.90
C ASP A 350 12.14 -17.13 -21.40
N VAL A 351 12.26 -15.85 -21.77
CA VAL A 351 12.39 -15.43 -23.17
C VAL A 351 13.67 -15.99 -23.79
N VAL A 352 14.82 -15.83 -23.12
CA VAL A 352 16.10 -16.37 -23.61
C VAL A 352 16.03 -17.89 -23.74
N ARG A 353 15.41 -18.58 -22.79
CA ARG A 353 15.18 -20.03 -22.86
C ARG A 353 14.35 -20.40 -24.09
N GLY A 354 13.29 -19.65 -24.38
CA GLY A 354 12.49 -19.84 -25.59
C GLY A 354 13.32 -19.72 -26.87
N VAL A 355 14.12 -18.65 -27.00
CA VAL A 355 15.02 -18.45 -28.15
C VAL A 355 16.05 -19.58 -28.28
N VAL A 356 16.58 -20.08 -27.16
CA VAL A 356 17.53 -21.20 -27.17
C VAL A 356 16.87 -22.48 -27.68
N GLU A 357 15.62 -22.77 -27.31
CA GLU A 357 14.89 -23.93 -27.84
C GLU A 357 14.56 -23.75 -29.33
N GLU A 358 14.16 -22.56 -29.77
CA GLU A 358 13.96 -22.29 -31.21
C GLU A 358 15.24 -22.49 -32.02
N LEU A 359 16.39 -22.01 -31.51
CA LEU A 359 17.69 -22.22 -32.15
C LEU A 359 18.10 -23.69 -32.18
N LYS A 360 17.78 -24.47 -31.13
CA LYS A 360 18.01 -25.91 -31.13
C LYS A 360 17.18 -26.62 -32.20
N ASP A 361 15.90 -26.26 -32.33
CA ASP A 361 15.01 -26.82 -33.34
C ASP A 361 15.47 -26.45 -34.76
N GLU A 362 15.98 -25.23 -34.94
CA GLU A 362 16.56 -24.79 -36.21
C GLU A 362 17.84 -25.58 -36.55
N ILE A 363 18.73 -25.78 -35.59
CA ILE A 363 19.93 -26.63 -35.77
C ILE A 363 19.52 -28.08 -36.09
N ALA A 364 18.49 -28.62 -35.44
CA ALA A 364 17.96 -29.94 -35.74
C ALA A 364 17.40 -30.02 -37.18
N ARG A 365 16.67 -29.00 -37.64
CA ARG A 365 16.21 -28.93 -39.03
C ARG A 365 17.35 -28.82 -40.04
N GLN A 366 18.38 -28.01 -39.76
CA GLN A 366 19.55 -27.89 -40.63
C GLN A 366 20.38 -29.18 -40.69
N THR A 367 20.51 -29.88 -39.57
CA THR A 367 21.22 -31.18 -39.53
C THR A 367 20.47 -32.24 -40.32
N MET A 368 19.15 -32.35 -40.17
CA MET A 368 18.31 -33.24 -40.99
C MET A 368 18.42 -32.93 -42.48
N SER A 369 18.32 -31.65 -42.87
CA SER A 369 18.46 -31.24 -44.28
C SER A 369 19.86 -31.52 -44.83
N SER A 370 20.91 -31.31 -44.03
CA SER A 370 22.28 -31.65 -44.42
C SER A 370 22.46 -33.16 -44.60
N GLU A 371 21.83 -33.97 -43.75
CA GLU A 371 21.87 -35.43 -43.83
C GLU A 371 21.10 -35.94 -45.06
N GLU A 372 19.93 -35.36 -45.36
CA GLU A 372 19.20 -35.62 -46.61
C GLU A 372 20.02 -35.28 -47.86
N GLN A 373 20.72 -34.13 -47.85
CA GLN A 373 21.62 -33.74 -48.94
C GLN A 373 22.77 -34.72 -49.10
N LYS A 374 23.38 -35.19 -48.00
CA LYS A 374 24.42 -36.23 -48.03
C LYS A 374 23.90 -37.54 -48.60
N ASN A 375 22.72 -37.99 -48.15
CA ASN A 375 22.09 -39.21 -48.65
C ASN A 375 21.73 -39.12 -50.13
N ALA A 376 21.25 -37.96 -50.60
CA ALA A 376 20.98 -37.71 -52.01
C ALA A 376 22.28 -37.75 -52.84
N PHE A 377 23.37 -37.19 -52.32
CA PHE A 377 24.68 -37.22 -52.97
C PHE A 377 25.25 -38.64 -53.04
N GLU A 378 25.15 -39.43 -51.96
CA GLU A 378 25.54 -40.84 -51.96
C GLU A 378 24.72 -41.67 -52.96
N LYS A 379 23.41 -41.40 -53.07
CA LYS A 379 22.56 -42.06 -54.06
C LYS A 379 23.00 -41.75 -55.49
N LEU A 380 23.33 -40.49 -55.79
CA LEU A 380 23.87 -40.11 -57.10
C LEU A 380 25.20 -40.80 -57.40
N LEU A 381 26.10 -40.90 -56.41
CA LEU A 381 27.35 -41.65 -56.57
C LEU A 381 27.07 -43.14 -56.86
N SER A 382 26.10 -43.75 -56.18
CA SER A 382 25.71 -45.14 -56.43
C SER A 382 25.06 -45.36 -57.80
N ASP A 383 24.26 -44.40 -58.27
CA ASP A 383 23.65 -44.41 -59.60
C ASP A 383 24.71 -44.20 -60.69
N GLU A 384 25.72 -43.36 -60.45
CA GLU A 384 26.88 -43.18 -61.33
C GLU A 384 27.69 -44.47 -61.45
N ASP A 385 27.97 -45.13 -60.32
CA ASP A 385 28.64 -46.45 -60.29
C ASP A 385 27.82 -47.52 -61.03
N PHE A 386 26.49 -47.50 -60.87
CA PHE A 386 25.58 -48.39 -61.60
C PHE A 386 25.60 -48.14 -63.11
N LEU A 387 25.57 -46.87 -63.54
CA LEU A 387 25.68 -46.48 -64.95
C LEU A 387 27.05 -46.85 -65.54
N GLN A 388 28.14 -46.67 -64.80
CA GLN A 388 29.46 -47.14 -65.20
C GLN A 388 29.50 -48.68 -65.32
N GLY A 389 28.82 -49.40 -64.43
CA GLY A 389 28.66 -50.85 -64.49
C GLY A 389 27.86 -51.32 -65.72
N LEU A 390 26.78 -50.63 -66.07
CA LEU A 390 26.00 -50.90 -67.29
C LEU A 390 26.80 -50.59 -68.56
N ALA A 391 27.55 -49.48 -68.59
CA ALA A 391 28.44 -49.14 -69.70
C ALA A 391 29.52 -50.22 -69.91
N LYS A 392 30.11 -50.73 -68.83
CA LYS A 392 31.06 -51.86 -68.89
C LYS A 392 30.40 -53.15 -69.40
N LYS A 393 29.16 -53.45 -69.01
CA LYS A 393 28.40 -54.61 -69.52
C LYS A 393 28.02 -54.45 -71.00
N ALA A 394 27.59 -53.27 -71.43
CA ALA A 394 27.30 -52.99 -72.85
C ALA A 394 28.57 -53.11 -73.71
N ALA A 395 29.72 -52.63 -73.23
CA ALA A 395 31.01 -52.81 -73.90
C ALA A 395 31.43 -54.29 -73.99
N ALA A 396 31.11 -55.11 -72.98
CA ALA A 396 31.35 -56.56 -73.03
C ALA A 396 30.40 -57.27 -74.01
N GLN A 397 29.15 -56.81 -74.15
CA GLN A 397 28.16 -57.38 -75.07
C GLN A 397 28.44 -56.99 -76.54
N ALA A 398 28.98 -55.79 -76.78
CA ALA A 398 29.48 -55.37 -78.10
C ALA A 398 30.68 -56.23 -78.56
N LYS A 399 31.59 -56.59 -77.64
CA LYS A 399 32.70 -57.52 -77.95
C LYS A 399 32.24 -58.96 -78.19
N GLY A 400 31.05 -59.36 -77.70
CA GLY A 400 30.45 -60.66 -77.99
C GLY A 400 29.91 -60.76 -79.42
N ASN A 401 29.30 -59.69 -79.94
CA ASN A 401 28.66 -59.68 -81.26
C ASN A 401 29.63 -59.42 -82.43
N GLU A 402 30.82 -58.85 -82.18
CA GLU A 402 31.86 -58.73 -83.22
C GLU A 402 32.57 -60.06 -83.53
N SER A 403 32.43 -61.08 -82.68
CA SER A 403 33.03 -62.41 -82.92
C SER A 403 32.26 -63.28 -83.92
N THR A 404 31.08 -62.85 -84.38
CA THR A 404 30.21 -63.65 -85.28
C THR A 404 30.06 -63.06 -86.69
N CYS A 405 30.67 -61.91 -87.01
CA CYS A 405 30.52 -61.25 -88.32
C CYS A 405 31.83 -61.04 -89.11
N ALA A 406 33.01 -61.39 -88.57
CA ALA A 406 34.31 -61.19 -89.23
C ALA A 406 34.90 -62.48 -89.82
N ALA A 407 34.13 -63.20 -90.64
CA ALA A 407 34.61 -64.37 -91.39
C ALA A 407 34.18 -64.33 -92.87
N GLN A 408 34.43 -63.23 -93.58
CA GLN A 408 34.59 -63.26 -95.04
C GLN A 408 35.00 -61.88 -95.56
N LEU A 409 36.27 -61.74 -95.94
CA LEU A 409 36.68 -61.40 -97.31
C LEU A 409 38.18 -61.06 -97.33
N MET A 410 38.89 -61.93 -98.03
CA MET A 410 40.30 -61.90 -98.35
C MET A 410 40.51 -61.05 -99.63
N PRO A 411 41.71 -60.99 -100.25
CA PRO A 411 42.56 -59.81 -100.36
C PRO A 411 42.73 -59.34 -101.82
N LEU A 412 43.63 -58.39 -102.11
CA LEU A 412 44.51 -58.43 -103.29
C LEU A 412 45.63 -57.35 -103.25
N SER A 413 46.85 -57.85 -103.49
CA SER A 413 48.14 -57.27 -103.95
C SER A 413 48.28 -55.75 -104.15
N LYS A 414 49.43 -55.13 -103.85
CA LYS A 414 50.80 -55.49 -104.28
C LYS A 414 51.87 -55.05 -103.29
#